data_AF-A0A7J2TW55-F1
#
_entry.id   AF-A0A7J2TW55-F1
#
_cell.length_a   1.000
_cell.length_b   1.000
_cell.length_c   1.000
_cell.angle_alpha   90.00
_cell.angle_beta   90.00
_cell.angle_gamma   90.00
#
_symmetry.space_group_name_H-M   'P 1'
#
loop_
_entity.id
_entity.type
_entity.pdbx_description
1 polymer ?
#
loop_
_entity_poly.entity_id
_entity_poly.type
_entity_poly.pdbx_seq_one_letter_code
_entity_poly.pdbx_strand_id
1 'polypeptide(L)'
;MNNVGDKSYFLAGKKCFFHRYCDGGFKTKWTGLWKLTRKFLEYYAIKVNDEWLSPNNLRTFVEEREVVKHVYTLKDFTVEEMLFVPENEPVLMLELKLKNVSAQSKNLKIEIETAANIRDWNEDWHERSYEAVYRRNHFIVSSEKGKLVFISSVNGNFIGYHFYKAHYPEGKLQKCFVTKNFLIEDKIEQNEEKSFSFLFACDKDEIFELEAILKNYSYLIGEKRTIYKKIFEENSFNSSINFLNELFRIATLNLQKSIVDFGNEKVFIAGYPWFTQVWGRDSLLSITLYPFNEEACRETLKLLAKHQLEDGRIPNFIVVDGKVDYNSSDATPLFPVALNSYVKKF
;
A
#
# COMPACT_ATOMS: atom_id res chain seq x y z
N MET A 1 -24.65 -11.74 -4.46
CA MET A 1 -23.44 -11.03 -4.01
C MET A 1 -23.00 -10.12 -5.15
N ASN A 2 -22.71 -8.85 -4.90
CA ASN A 2 -22.07 -8.01 -5.91
C ASN A 2 -20.76 -8.69 -6.32
N ASN A 3 -20.55 -8.91 -7.61
CA ASN A 3 -19.32 -9.52 -8.12
C ASN A 3 -18.13 -8.60 -7.77
N VAL A 4 -17.40 -8.92 -6.70
CA VAL A 4 -16.18 -8.21 -6.28
C VAL A 4 -14.93 -8.76 -6.93
N GLY A 5 -15.05 -9.86 -7.72
CA GLY A 5 -13.92 -10.56 -8.30
C GLY A 5 -13.03 -9.66 -9.17
N ASP A 6 -13.62 -8.74 -9.93
CA ASP A 6 -12.86 -7.86 -10.83
C ASP A 6 -12.55 -6.49 -10.24
N LYS A 7 -13.00 -6.22 -9.00
CA LYS A 7 -12.75 -4.95 -8.32
C LYS A 7 -11.43 -5.02 -7.54
N SER A 8 -10.71 -3.90 -7.51
CA SER A 8 -9.51 -3.74 -6.70
C SER A 8 -9.55 -2.43 -5.93
N TYR A 9 -8.66 -2.31 -4.94
CA TYR A 9 -8.56 -1.15 -4.07
C TYR A 9 -7.10 -0.78 -3.80
N PHE A 10 -6.89 0.47 -3.39
CA PHE A 10 -5.59 1.01 -3.01
C PHE A 10 -5.63 1.54 -1.58
N LEU A 11 -4.70 1.08 -0.75
CA LEU A 11 -4.35 1.71 0.51
C LEU A 11 -3.04 2.46 0.31
N ALA A 12 -3.01 3.76 0.53
CA ALA A 12 -1.83 4.58 0.27
C ALA A 12 -1.52 5.47 1.46
N GLY A 13 -0.25 5.60 1.81
CA GLY A 13 0.32 6.68 2.59
C GLY A 13 1.35 7.42 1.74
N LYS A 14 2.09 8.36 2.34
CA LYS A 14 3.09 9.15 1.62
C LYS A 14 4.32 8.35 1.21
N LYS A 15 4.63 7.28 1.93
CA LYS A 15 5.85 6.49 1.73
C LYS A 15 5.61 5.17 0.99
N CYS A 16 4.41 4.61 1.03
CA CYS A 16 4.10 3.35 0.36
C CYS A 16 2.62 3.25 0.00
N PHE A 17 2.30 2.31 -0.89
CA PHE A 17 0.93 1.92 -1.19
C PHE A 17 0.82 0.41 -1.34
N PHE A 18 -0.38 -0.09 -1.09
CA PHE A 18 -0.78 -1.48 -1.23
C PHE A 18 -1.95 -1.58 -2.21
N HIS A 19 -1.86 -2.54 -3.12
CA HIS A 19 -2.87 -2.82 -4.13
C HIS A 19 -3.26 -4.30 -4.10
N ARG A 20 -4.56 -4.59 -4.00
CA ARG A 20 -5.11 -5.95 -4.00
C ARG A 20 -6.53 -5.94 -4.56
N TYR A 21 -7.00 -7.10 -5.02
CA TYR A 21 -8.38 -7.28 -5.43
C TYR A 21 -9.30 -7.44 -4.21
N CYS A 22 -10.54 -6.99 -4.34
CA CYS A 22 -11.57 -7.04 -3.30
C CYS A 22 -11.99 -8.47 -2.93
N ASP A 23 -11.63 -9.47 -3.74
CA ASP A 23 -11.80 -10.90 -3.44
C ASP A 23 -10.62 -11.51 -2.68
N GLY A 24 -9.63 -10.70 -2.31
CA GLY A 24 -8.40 -11.12 -1.67
C GLY A 24 -7.30 -11.58 -2.64
N GLY A 25 -7.51 -11.50 -3.95
CA GLY A 25 -6.55 -11.95 -4.95
C GLY A 25 -5.39 -10.99 -5.22
N PHE A 26 -4.25 -11.56 -5.60
CA PHE A 26 -3.07 -10.88 -6.16
C PHE A 26 -2.93 -11.27 -7.63
N LYS A 27 -3.67 -10.59 -8.52
CA LYS A 27 -3.93 -11.06 -9.89
C LYS A 27 -3.02 -10.45 -10.96
N THR A 28 -2.35 -9.34 -10.66
CA THR A 28 -1.58 -8.59 -11.63
C THR A 28 -0.18 -8.32 -11.12
N LYS A 29 0.72 -7.92 -12.00
CA LYS A 29 2.08 -7.55 -11.57
C LYS A 29 2.12 -6.40 -10.59
N TRP A 30 1.05 -5.61 -10.54
CA TRP A 30 0.88 -4.41 -9.74
C TRP A 30 0.28 -4.68 -8.37
N THR A 31 -0.31 -5.85 -8.12
CA THR A 31 -0.79 -6.18 -6.77
C THR A 31 0.39 -6.44 -5.84
N GLY A 32 0.28 -6.06 -4.57
CA GLY A 32 1.38 -6.15 -3.60
C GLY A 32 1.62 -4.85 -2.85
N LEU A 33 2.71 -4.81 -2.09
CA LEU A 33 3.18 -3.63 -1.35
C LEU A 33 4.33 -2.97 -2.11
N TRP A 34 4.23 -1.66 -2.29
CA TRP A 34 5.13 -0.84 -3.07
C TRP A 34 5.56 0.39 -2.30
N LYS A 35 6.84 0.76 -2.43
CA LYS A 35 7.40 2.05 -2.02
C LYS A 35 7.73 2.82 -3.28
N LEU A 36 6.85 3.74 -3.66
CA LEU A 36 6.88 4.48 -4.93
C LEU A 36 7.03 3.53 -6.14
N THR A 37 8.20 3.54 -6.77
CA THR A 37 8.51 2.81 -8.00
C THR A 37 9.05 1.40 -7.75
N ARG A 38 9.18 0.97 -6.48
CA ARG A 38 9.73 -0.33 -6.11
C ARG A 38 8.70 -1.19 -5.37
N LYS A 39 8.48 -2.40 -5.88
CA LYS A 39 7.71 -3.46 -5.23
C LYS A 39 8.56 -4.12 -4.16
N PHE A 40 7.93 -4.61 -3.10
CA PHE A 40 8.58 -5.40 -2.04
C PHE A 40 7.85 -6.72 -1.81
N LEU A 41 6.54 -6.64 -1.59
CA LEU A 41 5.68 -7.80 -1.33
C LEU A 41 4.95 -8.19 -2.62
N GLU A 42 5.08 -9.44 -3.03
CA GLU A 42 4.31 -10.00 -4.16
C GLU A 42 2.89 -10.35 -3.72
N TYR A 43 2.79 -11.21 -2.69
CA TYR A 43 1.53 -11.61 -2.09
C TYR A 43 1.76 -12.09 -0.66
N TYR A 44 0.66 -12.20 0.09
CA TYR A 44 0.57 -13.07 1.25
C TYR A 44 -0.72 -13.88 1.15
N ALA A 45 -0.73 -15.05 1.79
CA ALA A 45 -1.90 -15.90 1.90
C ALA A 45 -2.02 -16.42 3.33
N ILE A 46 -3.25 -16.54 3.81
CA ILE A 46 -3.54 -16.89 5.20
C ILE A 46 -4.39 -18.14 5.20
N LYS A 47 -3.96 -19.12 5.96
CA LYS A 47 -4.68 -20.36 6.22
C LYS A 47 -5.04 -20.42 7.70
N VAL A 48 -6.31 -20.67 7.99
CA VAL A 48 -6.81 -20.87 9.34
C VAL A 48 -7.25 -22.32 9.46
N ASN A 49 -6.58 -23.07 10.33
CA ASN A 49 -6.62 -24.53 10.38
C ASN A 49 -6.36 -25.14 9.00
N ASP A 50 -7.38 -25.73 8.39
CA ASP A 50 -7.29 -26.42 7.09
C ASP A 50 -7.84 -25.60 5.92
N GLU A 51 -8.30 -24.37 6.17
CA GLU A 51 -8.99 -23.54 5.19
C GLU A 51 -8.21 -22.27 4.84
N TRP A 52 -7.98 -22.04 3.55
CA TRP A 52 -7.41 -20.79 3.05
C TRP A 52 -8.46 -19.69 3.03
N LEU A 53 -8.11 -18.48 3.49
CA LEU A 53 -8.91 -17.30 3.24
C LEU A 53 -8.87 -17.00 1.73
N SER A 54 -10.01 -17.14 1.06
CA SER A 54 -10.09 -17.16 -0.40
C SER A 54 -11.42 -16.60 -0.91
N PRO A 55 -11.56 -16.34 -2.21
CA PRO A 55 -12.84 -15.90 -2.78
C PRO A 55 -14.01 -16.83 -2.47
N ASN A 56 -13.75 -18.13 -2.26
CA ASN A 56 -14.79 -19.14 -2.02
C ASN A 56 -15.46 -19.01 -0.65
N ASN A 57 -14.77 -18.46 0.34
CA ASN A 57 -15.29 -18.28 1.70
C ASN A 57 -15.38 -16.82 2.13
N LEU A 58 -15.12 -15.88 1.21
CA LEU A 58 -15.34 -14.46 1.41
C LEU A 58 -16.85 -14.15 1.44
N ARG A 59 -17.31 -13.61 2.56
CA ARG A 59 -18.72 -13.24 2.76
C ARG A 59 -18.99 -11.79 2.40
N THR A 60 -18.12 -10.88 2.83
CA THR A 60 -18.26 -9.45 2.55
C THR A 60 -16.92 -8.74 2.47
N PHE A 61 -16.93 -7.66 1.70
CA PHE A 61 -15.86 -6.69 1.56
C PHE A 61 -16.39 -5.33 2.01
N VAL A 62 -15.66 -4.63 2.87
CA VAL A 62 -16.01 -3.29 3.33
C VAL A 62 -14.82 -2.38 3.13
N GLU A 63 -14.98 -1.36 2.28
CA GLU A 63 -14.01 -0.29 2.12
C GLU A 63 -14.46 0.90 2.96
N GLU A 64 -13.65 1.24 3.95
CA GLU A 64 -13.69 2.52 4.63
C GLU A 64 -12.57 3.41 4.05
N ARG A 65 -12.53 4.70 4.41
CA ARG A 65 -11.56 5.63 3.82
C ARG A 65 -10.12 5.26 4.17
N GLU A 66 -9.90 4.87 5.43
CA GLU A 66 -8.57 4.57 5.97
C GLU A 66 -8.23 3.08 5.89
N VAL A 67 -9.22 2.21 6.05
CA VAL A 67 -9.07 0.76 6.20
C VAL A 67 -9.94 -0.01 5.22
N VAL A 68 -9.53 -1.24 4.92
CA VAL A 68 -10.33 -2.20 4.16
C VAL A 68 -10.51 -3.47 4.99
N LYS A 69 -11.71 -4.06 4.98
CA LYS A 69 -12.05 -5.27 5.71
C LYS A 69 -12.55 -6.35 4.76
N HIS A 70 -12.01 -7.55 4.91
CA HIS A 70 -12.54 -8.77 4.30
C HIS A 70 -13.07 -9.67 5.41
N VAL A 71 -14.32 -10.13 5.29
CA VAL A 71 -14.93 -11.02 6.28
C VAL A 71 -15.15 -12.37 5.65
N TYR A 72 -14.53 -13.39 6.21
CA TYR A 72 -14.58 -14.78 5.76
C TYR A 72 -15.40 -15.63 6.73
N THR A 73 -16.07 -16.65 6.21
CA THR A 73 -16.78 -17.65 7.02
C THR A 73 -16.18 -19.02 6.74
N LEU A 74 -15.55 -19.59 7.77
CA LEU A 74 -14.92 -20.92 7.76
C LEU A 74 -15.81 -21.91 8.53
N LYS A 75 -15.42 -23.18 8.57
CA LYS A 75 -16.18 -24.23 9.29
C LYS A 75 -16.41 -23.91 10.77
N ASP A 76 -15.34 -23.52 11.46
CA ASP A 76 -15.35 -23.30 12.92
C ASP A 76 -15.18 -21.81 13.30
N PHE A 77 -14.86 -20.94 12.33
CA PHE A 77 -14.48 -19.55 12.58
C PHE A 77 -15.17 -18.55 11.66
N THR A 78 -15.46 -17.37 12.20
CA THR A 78 -15.56 -16.15 11.39
C THR A 78 -14.23 -15.40 11.49
N VAL A 79 -13.70 -14.96 10.36
CA VAL A 79 -12.41 -14.25 10.29
C VAL A 79 -12.62 -12.88 9.65
N GLU A 80 -12.30 -11.81 10.36
CA GLU A 80 -12.19 -10.46 9.80
C GLU A 80 -10.72 -10.13 9.57
N GLU A 81 -10.36 -9.87 8.32
CA GLU A 81 -9.05 -9.38 7.90
C GLU A 81 -9.15 -7.88 7.64
N MET A 82 -8.50 -7.07 8.47
CA MET A 82 -8.44 -5.62 8.34
C MET A 82 -7.06 -5.18 7.85
N LEU A 83 -7.04 -4.33 6.83
CA LEU A 83 -5.82 -3.84 6.18
C LEU A 83 -5.74 -2.32 6.23
N PHE A 84 -4.54 -1.82 6.48
CA PHE A 84 -4.26 -0.40 6.66
C PHE A 84 -2.84 -0.05 6.21
N VAL A 85 -2.66 1.13 5.62
CA VAL A 85 -1.33 1.73 5.36
C VAL A 85 -1.28 3.05 6.12
N PRO A 86 -0.38 3.23 7.11
CA PRO A 86 -0.25 4.50 7.82
C PRO A 86 0.19 5.64 6.91
N GLU A 87 -0.10 6.89 7.30
CA GLU A 87 0.20 8.05 6.45
C GLU A 87 1.71 8.25 6.25
N ASN A 88 2.51 8.09 7.31
CA ASN A 88 3.91 8.50 7.35
C ASN A 88 4.91 7.34 7.55
N GLU A 89 4.45 6.09 7.45
CA GLU A 89 5.28 4.88 7.60
C GLU A 89 5.26 4.03 6.32
N PRO A 90 6.39 3.45 5.90
CA PRO A 90 6.47 2.62 4.69
C PRO A 90 6.00 1.18 4.96
N VAL A 91 4.83 1.01 5.59
CA VAL A 91 4.35 -0.27 6.11
C VAL A 91 2.92 -0.58 5.69
N LEU A 92 2.63 -1.87 5.50
CA LEU A 92 1.28 -2.42 5.47
C LEU A 92 1.01 -3.07 6.82
N MET A 93 -0.09 -2.67 7.46
CA MET A 93 -0.58 -3.28 8.69
C MET A 93 -1.77 -4.19 8.38
N LEU A 94 -1.80 -5.33 9.05
CA LEU A 94 -2.83 -6.34 8.93
C LEU A 94 -3.30 -6.72 10.34
N GLU A 95 -4.61 -6.77 10.57
CA GLU A 95 -5.20 -7.35 11.78
C GLU A 95 -6.18 -8.46 11.40
N LEU A 96 -6.02 -9.62 12.03
CA LEU A 96 -6.94 -10.75 11.92
C LEU A 96 -7.73 -10.86 13.22
N LYS A 97 -9.04 -10.70 13.15
CA LYS A 97 -9.96 -11.04 14.24
C LYS A 97 -10.62 -12.36 13.95
N LEU A 98 -10.42 -13.33 14.83
CA LEU A 98 -10.99 -14.66 14.71
C LEU A 98 -12.00 -14.87 15.83
N LYS A 99 -13.21 -15.25 15.47
CA LYS A 99 -14.26 -15.62 16.42
C LYS A 99 -14.61 -17.09 16.26
N ASN A 100 -14.51 -17.86 17.35
CA ASN A 100 -14.96 -19.24 17.38
C ASN A 100 -16.50 -19.29 17.40
N VAL A 101 -17.10 -19.78 16.32
CA VAL A 101 -18.56 -19.91 16.18
C VAL A 101 -19.04 -21.33 16.45
N SER A 102 -18.14 -22.26 16.76
CA SER A 102 -18.49 -23.63 17.10
C SER A 102 -19.00 -23.73 18.55
N ALA A 103 -19.68 -24.83 18.86
CA ALA A 103 -20.24 -25.07 20.20
C ALA A 103 -19.19 -25.49 21.25
N GLN A 104 -17.91 -25.57 20.88
CA GLN A 104 -16.83 -26.10 21.73
C GLN A 104 -15.56 -25.28 21.54
N SER A 105 -14.62 -25.40 22.47
CA SER A 105 -13.29 -24.83 22.31
C SER A 105 -12.56 -25.51 21.14
N LYS A 106 -11.78 -24.73 20.40
CA LYS A 106 -11.05 -25.22 19.21
C LYS A 106 -9.57 -24.92 19.33
N ASN A 107 -8.77 -25.85 18.81
CA ASN A 107 -7.38 -25.55 18.49
C ASN A 107 -7.37 -24.65 17.26
N LEU A 108 -6.54 -23.61 17.33
CA LEU A 108 -6.36 -22.62 16.30
C LEU A 108 -4.95 -22.74 15.74
N LYS A 109 -4.85 -22.86 14.42
CA LYS A 109 -3.61 -22.71 13.67
C LYS A 109 -3.79 -21.60 12.66
N ILE A 110 -2.91 -20.61 12.67
CA ILE A 110 -2.85 -19.56 11.65
C ILE A 110 -1.51 -19.71 10.94
N GLU A 111 -1.55 -19.97 9.64
CA GLU A 111 -0.38 -20.11 8.80
C GLU A 111 -0.37 -18.97 7.76
N ILE A 112 0.72 -18.21 7.71
CA ILE A 112 0.91 -17.10 6.78
C ILE A 112 2.02 -17.47 5.81
N GLU A 113 1.66 -17.63 4.55
CA GLU A 113 2.59 -17.71 3.42
C GLU A 113 2.87 -16.30 2.91
N THR A 114 4.14 -15.98 2.70
CA THR A 114 4.56 -14.67 2.16
C THR A 114 5.48 -14.87 0.97
N ALA A 115 5.31 -14.07 -0.08
CA ALA A 115 6.22 -14.00 -1.20
C ALA A 115 6.79 -12.59 -1.38
N ALA A 116 8.12 -12.50 -1.41
CA ALA A 116 8.85 -11.28 -1.73
C ALA A 116 9.12 -11.18 -3.24
N ASN A 117 9.04 -9.97 -3.77
CA ASN A 117 9.48 -9.63 -5.12
C ASN A 117 9.97 -8.17 -5.10
N ILE A 118 11.20 -7.99 -4.63
CA ILE A 118 11.79 -6.67 -4.42
C ILE A 118 12.34 -6.19 -5.76
N ARG A 119 11.56 -5.42 -6.53
CA ARG A 119 11.89 -5.01 -7.91
C ARG A 119 11.35 -3.64 -8.27
N ASP A 120 11.94 -2.99 -9.25
CA ASP A 120 11.42 -1.75 -9.80
C ASP A 120 10.23 -2.01 -10.74
N TRP A 121 9.39 -1.00 -10.91
CA TRP A 121 8.12 -1.04 -11.65
C TRP A 121 8.25 -1.47 -13.12
N ASN A 122 9.39 -1.19 -13.74
CA ASN A 122 9.71 -1.51 -15.13
C ASN A 122 10.28 -2.93 -15.30
N GLU A 123 10.59 -3.65 -14.21
CA GLU A 123 11.03 -5.03 -14.27
C GLU A 123 9.82 -5.97 -14.34
N ASP A 124 9.73 -6.76 -15.42
CA ASP A 124 8.81 -7.90 -15.51
C ASP A 124 9.50 -9.19 -14.98
N TRP A 125 10.77 -9.43 -15.28
CA TRP A 125 11.54 -10.61 -14.85
C TRP A 125 12.92 -10.23 -14.31
N HIS A 126 13.45 -11.01 -13.36
CA HIS A 126 14.82 -10.92 -12.88
C HIS A 126 15.30 -12.24 -12.25
N GLU A 127 16.63 -12.43 -12.15
CA GLU A 127 17.27 -13.55 -11.43
C GLU A 127 17.81 -13.15 -10.04
N ARG A 128 17.25 -12.08 -9.46
CA ARG A 128 17.63 -11.55 -8.15
C ARG A 128 17.68 -12.64 -7.08
N SER A 129 18.77 -12.66 -6.34
CA SER A 129 18.94 -13.53 -5.18
C SER A 129 18.43 -12.85 -3.92
N TYR A 130 17.87 -13.65 -3.02
CA TYR A 130 17.33 -13.20 -1.75
C TYR A 130 17.98 -13.94 -0.60
N GLU A 131 18.27 -13.21 0.47
CA GLU A 131 18.69 -13.77 1.75
C GLU A 131 17.55 -13.58 2.76
N ALA A 132 17.29 -14.59 3.58
CA ALA A 132 16.21 -14.55 4.57
C ALA A 132 16.72 -14.90 5.96
N VAL A 133 16.46 -14.01 6.92
CA VAL A 133 16.75 -14.21 8.34
C VAL A 133 15.43 -14.36 9.09
N TYR A 134 15.31 -15.46 9.84
CA TYR A 134 14.11 -15.78 10.63
C TYR A 134 14.39 -15.68 12.13
N ARG A 135 13.42 -15.15 12.87
CA ARG A 135 13.40 -15.08 14.34
C ARG A 135 12.03 -15.56 14.84
N ARG A 136 11.71 -15.37 16.13
CA ARG A 136 10.50 -15.97 16.71
C ARG A 136 9.19 -15.30 16.26
N ASN A 137 9.21 -14.01 15.99
CA ASN A 137 8.03 -13.22 15.63
C ASN A 137 8.22 -12.44 14.32
N HIS A 138 9.36 -12.57 13.65
CA HIS A 138 9.66 -11.76 12.48
C HIS A 138 10.62 -12.45 11.52
N PHE A 139 10.62 -11.97 10.28
CA PHE A 139 11.66 -12.27 9.31
C PHE A 139 12.10 -11.02 8.56
N ILE A 140 13.30 -11.07 7.99
CA ILE A 140 13.83 -10.07 7.06
C ILE A 140 14.23 -10.81 5.79
N VAL A 141 13.70 -10.38 4.64
CA VAL A 141 14.14 -10.79 3.31
C VAL A 141 14.90 -9.62 2.68
N SER A 142 16.16 -9.86 2.33
CA SER A 142 17.07 -8.86 1.76
C SER A 142 17.45 -9.20 0.32
N SER A 143 17.67 -8.17 -0.49
CA SER A 143 18.25 -8.25 -1.84
C SER A 143 19.11 -7.01 -2.11
N GLU A 144 19.76 -6.92 -3.27
CA GLU A 144 20.50 -5.71 -3.64
C GLU A 144 19.62 -4.45 -3.80
N LYS A 145 18.30 -4.61 -3.94
CA LYS A 145 17.36 -3.48 -4.12
C LYS A 145 16.66 -3.01 -2.85
N GLY A 146 16.79 -3.74 -1.75
CA GLY A 146 16.13 -3.38 -0.50
C GLY A 146 15.74 -4.57 0.36
N LYS A 147 14.95 -4.29 1.39
CA LYS A 147 14.53 -5.26 2.41
C LYS A 147 13.01 -5.25 2.61
N LEU A 148 12.42 -6.45 2.63
CA LEU A 148 11.06 -6.69 3.11
C LEU A 148 11.14 -7.27 4.52
N VAL A 149 10.45 -6.65 5.47
CA VAL A 149 10.38 -7.13 6.85
C VAL A 149 8.95 -7.51 7.18
N PHE A 150 8.76 -8.65 7.84
CA PHE A 150 7.48 -9.07 8.41
C PHE A 150 7.62 -9.18 9.92
N ILE A 151 6.66 -8.65 10.68
CA ILE A 151 6.57 -8.78 12.13
C ILE A 151 5.15 -9.19 12.54
N SER A 152 5.06 -10.06 13.55
CA SER A 152 3.84 -10.48 14.22
C SER A 152 3.80 -9.94 15.66
N SER A 153 2.61 -9.57 16.13
CA SER A 153 2.38 -9.14 17.52
C SER A 153 2.53 -10.28 18.52
N VAL A 154 2.45 -11.52 18.03
CA VAL A 154 2.64 -12.74 18.82
C VAL A 154 3.82 -13.56 18.32
N ASN A 155 4.38 -14.36 19.22
CA ASN A 155 5.40 -15.34 18.86
C ASN A 155 4.80 -16.49 18.06
N GLY A 156 5.56 -17.02 17.11
CA GLY A 156 5.21 -18.19 16.31
C GLY A 156 6.44 -18.99 15.92
N ASN A 157 6.27 -19.86 14.93
CA ASN A 157 7.33 -20.69 14.37
C ASN A 157 7.39 -20.52 12.85
N PHE A 158 8.59 -20.50 12.28
CA PHE A 158 8.78 -20.56 10.83
C PHE A 158 8.93 -22.00 10.38
N ILE A 159 7.95 -22.50 9.63
CA ILE A 159 7.88 -23.89 9.17
C ILE A 159 8.16 -24.00 7.67
N GLY A 160 8.55 -25.21 7.23
CA GLY A 160 8.90 -25.49 5.85
C GLY A 160 10.23 -24.89 5.40
N TYR A 161 10.33 -24.62 4.10
CA TYR A 161 11.52 -24.09 3.43
C TYR A 161 11.13 -22.89 2.56
N HIS A 162 12.07 -21.98 2.32
CA HIS A 162 11.89 -20.94 1.30
C HIS A 162 12.23 -21.51 -0.08
N PHE A 163 11.63 -20.96 -1.12
CA PHE A 163 11.88 -21.37 -2.51
C PHE A 163 11.52 -20.26 -3.49
N TYR A 164 11.99 -20.40 -4.73
CA TYR A 164 11.58 -19.52 -5.82
C TYR A 164 10.38 -20.11 -6.55
N LYS A 165 9.38 -19.27 -6.80
CA LYS A 165 8.17 -19.64 -7.53
C LYS A 165 8.07 -18.79 -8.79
N ALA A 166 7.93 -19.46 -9.93
CA ALA A 166 7.54 -18.82 -11.17
C ALA A 166 6.00 -18.70 -11.23
N HIS A 167 5.50 -17.56 -11.67
CA HIS A 167 4.06 -17.34 -11.91
C HIS A 167 3.84 -16.37 -13.08
N TYR A 168 2.61 -16.31 -13.58
CA TYR A 168 2.26 -15.58 -14.81
C TYR A 168 1.11 -14.58 -14.60
N PRO A 169 1.25 -13.59 -13.71
CA PRO A 169 0.24 -12.55 -13.58
C PRO A 169 0.09 -11.80 -14.92
N GLU A 170 -1.14 -11.70 -15.42
CA GLU A 170 -1.47 -11.14 -16.74
C GLU A 170 -0.68 -11.79 -17.90
N GLY A 171 -0.32 -13.07 -17.77
CA GLY A 171 0.43 -13.81 -18.80
C GLY A 171 1.92 -13.45 -18.89
N LYS A 172 2.42 -12.56 -18.02
CA LYS A 172 3.84 -12.20 -17.96
C LYS A 172 4.57 -13.03 -16.92
N LEU A 173 5.63 -13.71 -17.35
CA LEU A 173 6.47 -14.52 -16.47
C LEU A 173 7.13 -13.63 -15.40
N GLN A 174 6.94 -14.00 -14.14
CA GLN A 174 7.57 -13.40 -12.97
C GLN A 174 8.13 -14.45 -12.04
N LYS A 175 9.11 -14.04 -11.22
CA LYS A 175 9.74 -14.85 -10.18
C LYS A 175 9.57 -14.18 -8.84
N CYS A 176 9.06 -14.91 -7.85
CA CYS A 176 9.02 -14.43 -6.47
C CYS A 176 9.72 -15.41 -5.53
N PHE A 177 10.18 -14.89 -4.40
CA PHE A 177 10.81 -15.65 -3.33
C PHE A 177 9.77 -15.92 -2.24
N VAL A 178 9.28 -17.16 -2.16
CA VAL A 178 8.34 -17.60 -1.12
C VAL A 178 9.13 -17.93 0.14
N THR A 179 8.77 -17.31 1.26
CA THR A 179 9.45 -17.52 2.55
C THR A 179 9.01 -18.82 3.20
N LYS A 180 9.68 -19.21 4.31
CA LYS A 180 9.06 -20.12 5.27
C LYS A 180 7.71 -19.55 5.74
N ASN A 181 6.74 -20.43 5.97
CA ASN A 181 5.44 -20.01 6.46
C ASN A 181 5.52 -19.69 7.95
N PHE A 182 4.85 -18.63 8.37
CA PHE A 182 4.75 -18.26 9.78
C PHE A 182 3.53 -18.94 10.41
N LEU A 183 3.77 -19.80 11.40
CA LEU A 183 2.74 -20.58 12.08
C LEU A 183 2.53 -20.06 13.52
N ILE A 184 1.29 -19.72 13.83
CA ILE A 184 0.79 -19.49 15.19
C ILE A 184 -0.11 -20.66 15.57
N GLU A 185 0.10 -21.21 16.77
CA GLU A 185 -0.78 -22.21 17.37
C GLU A 185 -1.31 -21.67 18.69
N ASP A 186 -2.63 -21.73 18.88
CA ASP A 186 -3.32 -21.24 20.08
C ASP A 186 -4.59 -22.09 20.33
N LYS A 187 -5.26 -21.85 21.44
CA LYS A 187 -6.59 -22.38 21.75
C LYS A 187 -7.58 -21.21 21.86
N ILE A 188 -8.77 -21.37 21.29
CA ILE A 188 -9.82 -20.35 21.36
C ILE A 188 -11.11 -20.99 21.90
N GLU A 189 -11.61 -20.45 22.99
CA GLU A 189 -12.78 -20.96 23.69
C GLU A 189 -14.07 -20.67 22.90
N GLN A 190 -15.18 -21.31 23.30
CA GLN A 190 -16.48 -21.10 22.65
C GLN A 190 -16.88 -19.63 22.71
N ASN A 191 -17.29 -19.05 21.56
CA ASN A 191 -17.66 -17.65 21.39
C ASN A 191 -16.57 -16.62 21.71
N GLU A 192 -15.34 -17.07 22.03
CA GLU A 192 -14.20 -16.16 22.22
C GLU A 192 -13.80 -15.53 20.88
N GLU A 193 -13.35 -14.28 20.96
CA GLU A 193 -12.74 -13.54 19.87
C GLU A 193 -11.30 -13.22 20.23
N LYS A 194 -10.37 -13.52 19.32
CA LYS A 194 -8.95 -13.19 19.45
C LYS A 194 -8.47 -12.39 18.25
N SER A 195 -7.57 -11.44 18.50
CA SER A 195 -6.97 -10.58 17.49
C SER A 195 -5.48 -10.85 17.35
N PHE A 196 -4.99 -10.92 16.11
CA PHE A 196 -3.59 -11.09 15.77
C PHE A 196 -3.19 -10.00 14.79
N SER A 197 -2.12 -9.28 15.09
CA SER A 197 -1.70 -8.13 14.28
C SER A 197 -0.35 -8.42 13.65
N PHE A 198 -0.19 -7.99 12.40
CA PHE A 198 0.98 -8.20 11.59
C PHE A 198 1.36 -6.92 10.85
N LEU A 199 2.62 -6.83 10.46
CA LEU A 199 3.14 -5.71 9.70
C LEU A 199 4.13 -6.20 8.64
N PHE A 200 4.03 -5.64 7.43
CA PHE A 200 5.04 -5.72 6.39
C PHE A 200 5.69 -4.34 6.19
N ALA A 201 7.01 -4.24 6.22
CA ALA A 201 7.75 -2.98 6.02
C ALA A 201 8.63 -3.00 4.77
N CYS A 202 8.73 -1.84 4.10
CA CYS A 202 9.62 -1.62 2.95
C CYS A 202 10.84 -0.78 3.37
N ASP A 203 12.05 -1.36 3.31
CA ASP A 203 13.31 -0.70 3.68
C ASP A 203 13.28 -0.05 5.08
N LYS A 204 12.65 -0.72 6.04
CA LYS A 204 12.71 -0.38 7.46
C LYS A 204 12.92 -1.69 8.20
N ASP A 205 14.05 -1.86 8.86
CA ASP A 205 14.48 -3.10 9.51
C ASP A 205 14.88 -2.94 10.98
N GLU A 206 14.68 -1.76 11.54
CA GLU A 206 14.76 -1.52 12.98
C GLU A 206 13.57 -2.17 13.70
N ILE A 207 13.75 -3.43 14.09
CA ILE A 207 12.68 -4.28 14.66
C ILE A 207 11.97 -3.63 15.85
N PHE A 208 12.71 -2.96 16.75
CA PHE A 208 12.12 -2.30 17.91
C PHE A 208 11.14 -1.18 17.51
N GLU A 209 11.50 -0.37 16.50
CA GLU A 209 10.61 0.67 15.99
C GLU A 209 9.36 0.06 15.34
N LEU A 210 9.53 -0.99 14.55
CA LEU A 210 8.42 -1.66 13.89
C LEU A 210 7.46 -2.34 14.87
N GLU A 211 7.98 -2.91 15.95
CA GLU A 211 7.16 -3.43 17.06
C GLU A 211 6.39 -2.31 17.76
N ALA A 212 6.99 -1.13 17.93
CA ALA A 212 6.31 0.05 18.47
C ALA A 212 5.19 0.54 17.52
N ILE A 213 5.45 0.58 16.21
CA ILE A 213 4.45 0.90 15.18
C ILE A 213 3.29 -0.09 15.25
N LEU A 214 3.58 -1.40 15.33
CA LEU A 214 2.56 -2.45 15.40
C LEU A 214 1.68 -2.30 16.65
N LYS A 215 2.26 -1.97 17.81
CA LYS A 215 1.52 -1.69 19.05
C LYS A 215 0.63 -0.44 18.97
N ASN A 216 0.99 0.51 18.11
CA ASN A 216 0.26 1.77 17.91
C ASN A 216 -0.79 1.70 16.78
N TYR A 217 -1.20 0.51 16.34
CA TYR A 217 -2.17 0.30 15.24
C TYR A 217 -3.40 1.21 15.31
N SER A 218 -4.12 1.20 16.44
CA SER A 218 -5.34 2.01 16.63
C SER A 218 -5.08 3.51 16.59
N TYR A 219 -3.93 3.94 17.12
CA TYR A 219 -3.52 5.35 17.09
C TYR A 219 -3.28 5.82 15.66
N LEU A 220 -2.57 5.03 14.85
CA LEU A 220 -2.24 5.37 13.46
C LEU A 220 -3.49 5.45 12.57
N ILE A 221 -4.49 4.58 12.80
CA ILE A 221 -5.79 4.71 12.13
C ILE A 221 -6.48 6.02 12.53
N GLY A 222 -6.47 6.37 13.82
CA GLY A 222 -7.04 7.61 14.33
C GLY A 222 -6.34 8.86 13.77
N GLU A 223 -5.02 8.82 13.67
CA GLU A 223 -4.21 9.87 13.03
C GLU A 223 -4.64 10.07 11.58
N LYS A 224 -4.69 8.99 10.79
CA LYS A 224 -5.08 9.06 9.38
C LYS A 224 -6.50 9.59 9.18
N ARG A 225 -7.44 9.15 10.03
CA ARG A 225 -8.82 9.65 10.02
C ARG A 225 -8.88 11.15 10.33
N THR A 226 -8.05 11.61 11.26
CA THR A 226 -7.96 13.04 11.60
C THR A 226 -7.43 13.86 10.43
N ILE A 227 -6.40 13.36 9.73
CA ILE A 227 -5.86 13.98 8.52
C ILE A 227 -6.95 14.10 7.45
N TYR A 228 -7.65 13.01 7.15
CA TYR A 228 -8.70 13.00 6.13
C TYR A 228 -9.88 13.90 6.50
N LYS A 229 -10.27 13.93 7.78
CA LYS A 229 -11.30 14.83 8.27
C LYS A 229 -10.91 16.29 8.03
N LYS A 230 -9.69 16.68 8.42
CA LYS A 230 -9.17 18.04 8.20
C LYS A 230 -9.17 18.42 6.72
N ILE A 231 -8.76 17.51 5.85
CA ILE A 231 -8.78 17.73 4.40
C ILE A 231 -10.18 18.07 3.90
N PHE A 232 -11.22 17.34 4.34
CA PHE A 232 -12.59 17.63 3.93
C PHE A 232 -13.16 18.93 4.52
N GLU A 233 -12.70 19.32 5.71
CA GLU A 233 -13.10 20.58 6.35
C GLU A 233 -12.49 21.77 5.60
N GLU A 234 -11.23 21.68 5.21
CA GLU A 234 -10.50 22.74 4.49
C GLU A 234 -10.88 22.80 2.99
N ASN A 235 -11.37 21.69 2.44
CA ASN A 235 -11.66 21.55 1.01
C ASN A 235 -13.09 21.02 0.84
N SER A 236 -14.05 21.93 0.95
CA SER A 236 -15.47 21.63 0.79
C SER A 236 -16.02 22.22 -0.51
N PHE A 237 -16.87 21.42 -1.15
CA PHE A 237 -17.73 21.84 -2.25
C PHE A 237 -19.16 21.50 -1.86
N ASN A 238 -20.07 22.46 -2.00
CA ASN A 238 -21.47 22.26 -1.68
C ASN A 238 -22.34 22.71 -2.86
N SER A 239 -23.10 21.77 -3.37
CA SER A 239 -24.13 21.97 -4.38
C SER A 239 -25.42 21.28 -3.93
N SER A 240 -26.54 21.64 -4.58
CA SER A 240 -27.82 20.94 -4.41
C SER A 240 -27.81 19.50 -4.94
N ILE A 241 -26.73 19.07 -5.60
CA ILE A 241 -26.58 17.74 -6.19
C ILE A 241 -25.61 16.93 -5.33
N ASN A 242 -26.15 16.06 -4.46
CA ASN A 242 -25.35 15.23 -3.55
C ASN A 242 -24.26 14.41 -4.25
N PHE A 243 -24.54 13.94 -5.47
CA PHE A 243 -23.55 13.22 -6.28
C PHE A 243 -22.29 14.04 -6.56
N LEU A 244 -22.43 15.34 -6.89
CA LEU A 244 -21.28 16.21 -7.14
C LEU A 244 -20.48 16.48 -5.86
N ASN A 245 -21.18 16.59 -4.72
CA ASN A 245 -20.54 16.75 -3.42
C ASN A 245 -19.68 15.52 -3.09
N GLU A 246 -20.19 14.32 -3.35
CA GLU A 246 -19.44 13.09 -3.10
C GLU A 246 -18.27 12.92 -4.09
N LEU A 247 -18.49 13.19 -5.38
CA LEU A 247 -17.41 13.16 -6.38
C LEU A 247 -16.26 14.11 -6.00
N PHE A 248 -16.58 15.32 -5.54
CA PHE A 248 -15.56 16.28 -5.11
C PHE A 248 -14.77 15.73 -3.91
N ARG A 249 -15.43 15.14 -2.92
CA ARG A 249 -14.75 14.52 -1.76
C ARG A 249 -13.81 13.40 -2.20
N ILE A 250 -14.25 12.53 -3.12
CA ILE A 250 -13.42 11.46 -3.65
C ILE A 250 -12.22 12.04 -4.41
N ALA A 251 -12.43 13.04 -5.27
CA ALA A 251 -11.37 13.70 -6.03
C ALA A 251 -10.32 14.35 -5.11
N THR A 252 -10.75 15.08 -4.08
CA THR A 252 -9.87 15.69 -3.08
C THR A 252 -9.04 14.63 -2.33
N LEU A 253 -9.67 13.53 -1.91
CA LEU A 253 -8.95 12.46 -1.23
C LEU A 253 -7.95 11.76 -2.15
N ASN A 254 -8.30 11.55 -3.42
CA ASN A 254 -7.41 10.96 -4.41
C ASN A 254 -6.22 11.88 -4.71
N LEU A 255 -6.45 13.21 -4.79
CA LEU A 255 -5.38 14.19 -4.94
C LEU A 255 -4.45 14.19 -3.72
N GLN A 256 -4.98 14.14 -2.49
CA GLN A 256 -4.16 13.95 -1.29
C GLN A 256 -3.31 12.67 -1.39
N LYS A 257 -3.89 11.54 -1.79
CA LYS A 257 -3.17 10.26 -1.91
C LYS A 257 -2.06 10.29 -2.96
N SER A 258 -2.11 11.22 -3.91
CA SER A 258 -1.03 11.44 -4.89
C SER A 258 0.14 12.26 -4.35
N ILE A 259 0.01 12.85 -3.15
CA ILE A 259 1.11 13.52 -2.47
C ILE A 259 1.95 12.47 -1.75
N VAL A 260 3.22 12.38 -2.11
CA VAL A 260 4.15 11.36 -1.59
C VAL A 260 5.45 11.98 -1.12
N ASP A 261 6.15 11.25 -0.25
CA ASP A 261 7.53 11.55 0.13
C ASP A 261 8.47 10.99 -0.96
N PHE A 262 8.94 11.87 -1.84
CA PHE A 262 9.84 11.55 -2.95
C PHE A 262 11.28 11.93 -2.57
N GLY A 263 12.01 10.97 -2.01
CA GLY A 263 13.26 11.27 -1.31
C GLY A 263 12.97 12.08 -0.05
N ASN A 264 13.38 13.35 -0.03
CA ASN A 264 13.14 14.27 1.08
C ASN A 264 12.09 15.35 0.75
N GLU A 265 11.46 15.29 -0.42
CA GLU A 265 10.52 16.30 -0.91
C GLU A 265 9.10 15.74 -0.92
N LYS A 266 8.11 16.57 -0.57
CA LYS A 266 6.69 16.20 -0.72
C LYS A 266 6.20 16.66 -2.08
N VAL A 267 5.77 15.74 -2.93
CA VAL A 267 5.45 16.07 -4.33
C VAL A 267 4.21 15.33 -4.81
N PHE A 268 3.62 15.83 -5.89
CA PHE A 268 2.55 15.13 -6.61
C PHE A 268 3.13 14.10 -7.57
N ILE A 269 2.71 12.84 -7.45
CA ILE A 269 2.89 11.83 -8.51
C ILE A 269 1.68 11.80 -9.44
N ALA A 270 1.84 11.23 -10.64
CA ALA A 270 0.74 11.12 -11.60
C ALA A 270 -0.37 10.16 -11.14
N GLY A 271 -0.01 9.06 -10.47
CA GLY A 271 -1.00 8.18 -9.83
C GLY A 271 -0.61 6.71 -9.76
N TYR A 272 -1.41 5.95 -9.01
CA TYR A 272 -1.19 4.52 -8.80
C TYR A 272 -1.86 3.64 -9.86
N PRO A 273 -1.35 2.42 -10.11
CA PRO A 273 -0.04 1.90 -9.69
C PRO A 273 1.08 2.20 -10.69
N TRP A 274 0.77 2.69 -11.89
CA TRP A 274 1.69 2.75 -13.02
C TRP A 274 2.60 3.98 -13.03
N PHE A 275 2.12 5.10 -12.47
CA PHE A 275 2.71 6.41 -12.64
C PHE A 275 3.13 7.02 -11.29
N THR A 276 3.89 6.23 -10.52
CA THR A 276 4.38 6.61 -9.19
C THR A 276 5.64 7.50 -9.24
N GLN A 277 5.92 8.06 -10.42
CA GLN A 277 6.93 9.08 -10.67
C GLN A 277 6.29 10.48 -10.63
N VAL A 278 7.13 11.51 -10.52
CA VAL A 278 6.69 12.90 -10.73
C VAL A 278 6.61 13.14 -12.23
N TRP A 279 5.41 13.28 -12.78
CA TRP A 279 5.19 13.58 -14.19
C TRP A 279 4.90 15.06 -14.36
N GLY A 280 5.72 15.78 -15.12
CA GLY A 280 5.66 17.22 -15.29
C GLY A 280 4.24 17.71 -15.60
N ARG A 281 3.61 17.20 -16.67
CA ARG A 281 2.22 17.57 -17.00
C ARG A 281 1.26 17.34 -15.82
N ASP A 282 1.19 16.12 -15.31
CA ASP A 282 0.18 15.68 -14.36
C ASP A 282 0.32 16.40 -13.00
N SER A 283 1.55 16.56 -12.53
CA SER A 283 1.88 17.31 -11.33
C SER A 283 1.59 18.82 -11.51
N LEU A 284 1.90 19.40 -12.66
CA LEU A 284 1.61 20.82 -12.95
C LEU A 284 0.11 21.09 -13.14
N LEU A 285 -0.64 20.15 -13.73
CA LEU A 285 -2.10 20.24 -13.83
C LEU A 285 -2.76 20.19 -12.45
N SER A 286 -2.26 19.34 -11.56
CA SER A 286 -2.73 19.27 -10.17
C SER A 286 -2.62 20.63 -9.47
N ILE A 287 -1.47 21.31 -9.62
CA ILE A 287 -1.24 22.66 -9.07
C ILE A 287 -2.08 23.71 -9.79
N THR A 288 -2.20 23.63 -11.11
CA THR A 288 -2.92 24.63 -11.92
C THR A 288 -4.41 24.64 -11.60
N LEU A 289 -5.02 23.45 -11.52
CA LEU A 289 -6.46 23.26 -11.34
C LEU A 289 -6.88 23.41 -9.88
N TYR A 290 -6.08 22.88 -8.95
CA TYR A 290 -6.43 22.88 -7.54
C TYR A 290 -5.17 22.89 -6.67
N PRO A 291 -4.55 24.07 -6.43
CA PRO A 291 -3.37 24.22 -5.56
C PRO A 291 -3.75 23.94 -4.11
N PHE A 292 -3.81 22.64 -3.81
CA PHE A 292 -4.49 22.05 -2.66
C PHE A 292 -3.61 22.01 -1.40
N ASN A 293 -2.31 21.82 -1.59
CA ASN A 293 -1.34 21.69 -0.51
C ASN A 293 -0.11 22.55 -0.83
N GLU A 294 0.11 23.60 -0.05
CA GLU A 294 1.17 24.60 -0.30
C GLU A 294 2.55 23.96 -0.40
N GLU A 295 2.91 23.11 0.57
CA GLU A 295 4.20 22.45 0.61
C GLU A 295 4.39 21.55 -0.61
N ALA A 296 3.41 20.70 -0.92
CA ALA A 296 3.50 19.81 -2.08
C ALA A 296 3.58 20.58 -3.41
N CYS A 297 2.83 21.68 -3.55
CA CYS A 297 2.89 22.52 -4.75
C CYS A 297 4.28 23.15 -4.89
N ARG A 298 4.80 23.76 -3.81
CA ARG A 298 6.09 24.44 -3.79
C ARG A 298 7.23 23.48 -4.09
N GLU A 299 7.28 22.34 -3.40
CA GLU A 299 8.37 21.38 -3.57
C GLU A 299 8.29 20.67 -4.94
N THR A 300 7.09 20.43 -5.48
CA THR A 300 6.93 19.95 -6.87
C THR A 300 7.48 20.95 -7.89
N LEU A 301 7.14 22.25 -7.77
CA LEU A 301 7.64 23.30 -8.66
C LEU A 301 9.17 23.43 -8.57
N LYS A 302 9.72 23.40 -7.35
CA LYS A 302 11.18 23.43 -7.13
C LYS A 302 11.87 22.21 -7.72
N LEU A 303 11.32 21.01 -7.54
CA LEU A 303 11.90 19.78 -8.07
C LEU A 303 11.98 19.82 -9.60
N LEU A 304 10.91 20.28 -10.27
CA LEU A 304 10.89 20.43 -11.72
C LEU A 304 11.86 21.53 -12.20
N ALA A 305 11.91 22.67 -11.52
CA ALA A 305 12.84 23.76 -11.84
C ALA A 305 14.31 23.35 -11.65
N LYS A 306 14.62 22.58 -10.60
CA LYS A 306 15.97 22.06 -10.33
C LYS A 306 16.50 21.19 -11.48
N HIS A 307 15.61 20.51 -12.20
CA HIS A 307 15.95 19.65 -13.34
C HIS A 307 15.66 20.32 -14.69
N GLN A 308 15.39 21.63 -14.73
CA GLN A 308 15.23 22.38 -15.97
C GLN A 308 16.54 22.35 -16.78
N LEU A 309 16.45 22.15 -18.09
CA LEU A 309 17.61 22.25 -18.99
C LEU A 309 17.98 23.71 -19.26
N GLU A 310 19.20 23.96 -19.73
CA GLU A 310 19.68 25.31 -20.10
C GLU A 310 18.82 25.99 -21.16
N ASP A 311 18.19 25.22 -22.05
CA ASP A 311 17.26 25.73 -23.07
C ASP A 311 15.83 25.98 -22.55
N GLY A 312 15.62 25.83 -21.24
CA GLY A 312 14.37 26.10 -20.55
C GLY A 312 13.39 24.94 -20.47
N ARG A 313 13.68 23.77 -21.08
CA ARG A 313 12.79 22.61 -21.04
C ARG A 313 12.61 22.05 -19.63
N ILE A 314 11.35 21.80 -19.28
CA ILE A 314 10.92 21.18 -18.02
C ILE A 314 10.79 19.66 -18.21
N PRO A 315 11.18 18.83 -17.22
CA PRO A 315 11.03 17.38 -17.30
C PRO A 315 9.62 16.89 -17.64
N ASN A 316 9.56 15.84 -18.45
CA ASN A 316 8.36 15.02 -18.66
C ASN A 316 8.09 14.13 -17.45
N PHE A 317 9.10 13.43 -16.94
CA PHE A 317 9.00 12.76 -15.64
C PHE A 317 10.34 12.64 -14.92
N ILE A 318 10.29 12.47 -13.60
CA ILE A 318 11.43 12.25 -12.71
C ILE A 318 11.15 11.00 -11.86
N VAL A 319 12.09 10.05 -11.88
CA VAL A 319 12.09 8.84 -11.03
C VAL A 319 12.91 9.10 -9.77
N VAL A 320 12.57 8.44 -8.66
CA VAL A 320 13.19 8.69 -7.33
C VAL A 320 14.70 8.43 -7.31
N ASP A 321 15.21 7.60 -8.22
CA ASP A 321 16.64 7.33 -8.40
C ASP A 321 17.38 8.42 -9.20
N GLY A 322 16.68 9.50 -9.56
CA GLY A 322 17.22 10.64 -10.29
C GLY A 322 17.14 10.51 -11.81
N LYS A 323 16.59 9.43 -12.37
CA LYS A 323 16.37 9.35 -13.81
C LYS A 323 15.33 10.37 -14.27
N VAL A 324 15.69 11.18 -15.25
CA VAL A 324 14.82 12.23 -15.82
C VAL A 324 14.59 11.97 -17.30
N ASP A 325 13.35 12.19 -17.75
CA ASP A 325 12.96 12.24 -19.15
C ASP A 325 12.44 13.64 -19.50
N TYR A 326 12.68 14.10 -20.73
CA TYR A 326 12.28 15.43 -21.22
C TYR A 326 11.36 15.37 -22.43
N ASN A 327 10.83 14.18 -22.76
CA ASN A 327 10.02 13.98 -23.96
C ASN A 327 8.56 14.41 -23.74
N SER A 328 8.35 15.72 -23.58
CA SER A 328 7.04 16.35 -23.41
C SER A 328 7.01 17.71 -24.09
N SER A 329 5.92 17.99 -24.82
CA SER A 329 5.66 19.29 -25.42
C SER A 329 4.86 20.22 -24.52
N ASP A 330 4.24 19.70 -23.46
CA ASP A 330 3.24 20.37 -22.64
C ASP A 330 3.74 20.75 -21.23
N ALA A 331 4.68 20.02 -20.63
CA ALA A 331 5.21 20.33 -19.30
C ALA A 331 5.87 21.71 -19.24
N THR A 332 6.65 22.06 -20.26
CA THR A 332 7.37 23.34 -20.34
C THR A 332 6.41 24.55 -20.34
N PRO A 333 5.42 24.65 -21.25
CA PRO A 333 4.46 25.76 -21.22
C PRO A 333 3.49 25.71 -20.02
N LEU A 334 3.21 24.53 -19.43
CA LEU A 334 2.38 24.43 -18.23
C LEU A 334 3.07 24.96 -16.97
N PHE A 335 4.40 24.88 -16.89
CA PHE A 335 5.15 25.31 -15.71
C PHE A 335 4.87 26.76 -15.26
N PRO A 336 4.98 27.78 -16.13
CA PRO A 336 4.66 29.16 -15.72
C PRO A 336 3.18 29.34 -15.35
N VAL A 337 2.27 28.55 -15.94
CA VAL A 337 0.84 28.59 -15.59
C VAL A 337 0.61 28.06 -14.18
N ALA A 338 1.19 26.90 -13.85
CA ALA A 338 1.12 26.31 -12.53
C ALA A 338 1.76 27.21 -11.46
N LEU A 339 2.92 27.81 -11.77
CA LEU A 339 3.57 28.78 -10.88
C LEU A 339 2.67 29.99 -10.58
N ASN A 340 2.03 30.53 -11.61
CA ASN A 340 1.07 31.63 -11.45
C ASN A 340 -0.16 31.20 -10.62
N SER A 341 -0.69 29.98 -10.82
CA SER A 341 -1.77 29.45 -9.96
C SER A 341 -1.34 29.30 -8.50
N TYR A 342 -0.11 28.82 -8.25
CA TYR A 342 0.46 28.73 -6.91
C TYR A 342 0.55 30.10 -6.23
N VAL A 343 1.19 31.09 -6.88
CA VAL A 343 1.36 32.47 -6.35
C VAL A 343 0.04 33.20 -6.15
N LYS A 344 -1.00 32.88 -6.93
CA LYS A 344 -2.34 33.46 -6.72
C LYS A 344 -3.06 32.87 -5.51
N LYS A 345 -2.75 31.63 -5.15
CA LYS A 345 -3.42 30.90 -4.07
C LYS A 345 -2.74 31.15 -2.71
N PHE A 346 -1.41 31.15 -2.69
CA PHE A 346 -0.55 31.27 -1.52
C PHE A 346 0.40 32.45 -1.71
#